data_AF-A0AAW8KJ39-F1
#
_entry.id   AF-A0AAW8KJ39-F1
#
_cell.length_a   1.000
_cell.length_b   1.000
_cell.length_c   1.000
_cell.angle_alpha   90.00
_cell.angle_beta   90.00
_cell.angle_gamma   90.00
#
_symmetry.space_group_name_H-M   'P 1'
#
loop_
_entity.id
_entity.type
_entity.pdbx_description
1 polymer ?
#
loop_
_entity_poly.entity_id
_entity_poly.type
_entity_poly.pdbx_seq_one_letter_code
_entity_poly.pdbx_strand_id
1 'polypeptide(L)' 'MNFTAIIIAALAVGGTGIILGFFLGIFGEKFKVEVDEKEEAILGVLPGNNCGGCGYAGCSGLAAAIAKGEAP' A
#
# COMPACT_ATOMS: atom_id res chain seq x y z
N MET A 1 -20.61 -10.38 38.56
CA MET A 1 -19.85 -10.37 37.29
C MET A 1 -20.44 -11.44 36.37
N ASN A 2 -20.88 -11.06 35.17
CA ASN A 2 -21.45 -12.03 34.23
C ASN A 2 -20.34 -12.58 33.33
N PHE A 3 -19.72 -13.68 33.78
CA PHE A 3 -18.60 -14.31 33.09
C PHE A 3 -18.96 -14.81 31.69
N THR A 4 -20.19 -15.27 31.49
CA THR A 4 -20.67 -15.70 30.17
C THR A 4 -20.66 -14.55 29.16
N ALA A 5 -21.13 -13.37 29.56
CA ALA A 5 -21.12 -12.19 28.69
C ALA A 5 -19.68 -11.75 28.33
N ILE A 6 -18.76 -11.83 29.30
CA ILE A 6 -17.33 -11.50 29.09
C ILE A 6 -16.70 -12.45 28.07
N ILE A 7 -16.93 -13.75 28.21
CA ILE A 7 -16.36 -14.76 27.31
C ILE A 7 -16.92 -14.60 25.90
N ILE A 8 -18.23 -14.38 25.76
CA ILE A 8 -18.86 -14.17 24.45
C ILE A 8 -18.29 -12.92 23.76
N ALA A 9 -18.14 -11.81 24.49
CA ALA A 9 -17.57 -10.59 23.95
C ALA A 9 -16.11 -10.79 23.50
N ALA A 10 -15.30 -11.49 24.30
CA ALA A 10 -13.91 -11.78 23.98
C ALA A 10 -13.79 -12.65 22.71
N LEU A 11 -14.63 -13.69 22.58
CA LEU A 11 -14.63 -14.55 21.40
C LEU A 11 -15.12 -13.82 20.15
N ALA A 12 -16.13 -12.95 20.27
CA ALA A 12 -16.62 -12.15 19.17
C ALA A 12 -15.53 -11.22 18.62
N VAL A 13 -14.93 -10.41 19.49
CA VAL A 13 -13.89 -9.45 19.09
C VAL A 13 -12.63 -10.18 18.60
N GLY A 14 -12.19 -11.21 19.31
CA GLY A 14 -11.02 -12.01 18.94
C GLY A 14 -11.23 -12.73 17.61
N GLY A 15 -12.39 -13.36 17.42
CA GLY A 15 -12.74 -14.05 16.18
C GLY A 15 -12.78 -13.10 14.98
N THR A 16 -13.44 -11.94 15.13
CA THR A 16 -13.45 -10.92 14.07
C THR A 16 -12.04 -10.41 13.77
N GLY A 17 -11.22 -10.15 14.78
CA GLY A 17 -9.84 -9.71 14.61
C GLY A 17 -8.99 -10.73 13.84
N ILE A 18 -9.11 -12.02 14.16
CA ILE A 18 -8.41 -13.09 13.44
C ILE A 18 -8.85 -13.16 11.98
N ILE A 19 -10.16 -13.11 11.73
CA ILE A 19 -10.72 -13.18 10.37
C ILE A 19 -10.21 -12.01 9.52
N LEU A 20 -10.32 -10.78 10.04
CA LEU A 20 -9.87 -9.59 9.32
C LEU A 20 -8.36 -9.58 9.11
N GLY A 21 -7.58 -9.92 10.15
CA GLY A 21 -6.12 -9.99 10.05
C GLY A 21 -5.66 -11.03 9.02
N PHE A 22 -6.30 -12.20 8.99
CA PHE A 22 -6.00 -13.25 8.01
C PHE A 22 -6.29 -12.78 6.58
N PHE A 23 -7.45 -12.18 6.34
CA PHE A 23 -7.77 -11.63 5.02
C PHE A 23 -6.80 -10.52 4.63
N LEU A 24 -6.59 -9.52 5.47
CA LEU A 24 -5.68 -8.40 5.19
C LEU A 24 -4.25 -8.89 4.89
N GLY A 25 -3.77 -9.92 5.60
CA GLY A 25 -2.47 -10.53 5.32
C GLY A 25 -2.40 -11.18 3.93
N ILE A 26 -3.41 -11.99 3.57
CA ILE A 26 -3.47 -12.62 2.24
C ILE A 26 -3.60 -11.57 1.14
N PHE A 27 -4.49 -10.61 1.30
CA PHE A 27 -4.72 -9.57 0.31
C PHE A 27 -3.50 -8.65 0.18
N GLY A 28 -2.83 -8.33 1.28
CA GLY A 28 -1.60 -7.53 1.28
C GLY A 28 -0.49 -8.18 0.46
N GLU A 29 -0.28 -9.49 0.60
CA GLU A 29 0.74 -10.20 -0.17
C GLU A 29 0.29 -10.45 -1.61
N LYS A 30 -0.96 -10.87 -1.82
CA LYS A 30 -1.47 -11.22 -3.15
C LYS A 30 -1.62 -10.03 -4.09
N PHE A 31 -1.95 -8.86 -3.55
CA PHE A 31 -2.10 -7.61 -4.31
C PHE A 31 -0.89 -6.70 -4.16
N LYS A 32 0.22 -7.21 -3.63
CA LYS A 32 1.48 -6.49 -3.62
C LYS A 32 1.91 -6.22 -5.06
N VAL A 33 1.95 -4.95 -5.42
CA VAL A 33 2.49 -4.52 -6.71
C VAL A 33 4.00 -4.55 -6.60
N GLU A 34 4.67 -5.27 -7.50
CA GLU A 34 6.13 -5.20 -7.61
C GLU A 34 6.52 -3.80 -8.09
N VAL A 35 7.36 -3.13 -7.30
CA VAL A 35 7.87 -1.79 -7.61
C VAL A 35 9.28 -1.95 -8.18
N ASP A 36 9.56 -1.28 -9.30
CA ASP A 36 10.91 -1.27 -9.89
C ASP A 36 11.85 -0.46 -8.99
N GLU A 37 12.94 -1.07 -8.53
CA GLU A 37 13.96 -0.41 -7.70
C GLU A 37 14.49 0.88 -8.34
N LYS A 38 14.56 0.95 -9.68
CA LYS A 38 14.95 2.15 -10.41
C LYS A 38 13.88 3.23 -10.30
N GLU A 39 12.61 2.87 -10.43
CA GLU A 39 11.50 3.82 -10.25
C GLU A 39 11.53 4.42 -8.84
N GLU A 40 11.73 3.59 -7.81
CA GLU A 40 11.86 4.07 -6.42
C GLU A 40 13.06 5.00 -6.23
N ALA A 41 14.23 4.63 -6.76
CA ALA A 41 15.43 5.46 -6.68
C ALA A 41 15.24 6.81 -7.38
N ILE A 42 14.60 6.83 -8.56
CA ILE A 42 14.28 8.06 -9.29
C ILE A 42 13.26 8.88 -8.52
N LEU A 43 12.19 8.27 -8.01
CA LEU A 43 11.16 8.95 -7.23
C LEU A 43 11.75 9.60 -5.97
N GLY A 44 12.72 8.94 -5.32
CA GLY A 44 13.41 9.44 -4.14
C GLY A 44 14.25 10.70 -4.37
N VAL A 45 14.63 10.99 -5.62
CA VAL A 45 15.35 12.22 -5.99
C VAL A 45 14.46 13.28 -6.66
N LEU A 46 13.21 12.94 -6.99
CA LEU A 46 12.24 13.89 -7.52
C LEU A 46 11.70 14.81 -6.40
N PRO A 47 11.29 16.04 -6.75
CA PRO A 47 10.84 17.02 -5.76
C PRO A 47 9.55 16.62 -5.01
N GLY A 48 8.75 15.69 -5.56
CA GLY A 48 7.51 15.21 -4.92
C GLY A 48 6.33 16.18 -4.95
N ASN A 49 6.49 17.37 -5.55
CA ASN A 49 5.45 18.41 -5.61
C ASN A 49 4.27 18.10 -6.54
N ASN A 50 4.36 17.05 -7.38
CA ASN A 50 3.29 16.62 -8.31
C ASN A 50 2.68 17.75 -9.15
N CYS A 51 3.51 18.68 -9.63
CA CYS A 51 3.06 19.91 -10.29
C CYS A 51 2.65 19.75 -11.76
N GLY A 52 2.90 18.58 -12.38
CA GLY A 52 2.55 18.31 -13.78
C GLY A 52 3.40 19.02 -14.84
N GLY A 53 4.43 19.79 -14.46
CA GLY A 53 5.28 20.52 -15.42
C GLY A 53 6.08 19.63 -16.38
N CYS A 54 6.24 18.35 -16.03
CA CYS A 54 6.87 17.33 -16.87
C CYS A 54 5.89 16.60 -17.81
N GLY A 55 4.60 16.94 -17.80
CA GLY A 55 3.58 16.28 -18.61
C GLY A 55 2.98 15.00 -18.01
N TYR A 56 3.47 14.55 -16.84
CA TYR A 56 2.92 13.41 -16.10
C TYR A 56 2.03 13.84 -14.94
N ALA A 57 1.04 13.01 -14.57
CA ALA A 57 0.09 13.30 -13.50
C ALA A 57 0.73 13.46 -12.10
N GLY A 58 1.94 12.96 -11.91
CA GLY A 58 2.70 13.09 -10.66
C GLY A 58 4.16 12.65 -10.82
N CYS A 59 4.96 12.90 -9.79
CA CYS A 59 6.37 12.53 -9.75
C CYS A 59 6.57 11.01 -9.85
N SER A 60 5.66 10.19 -9.32
CA SER A 60 5.70 8.73 -9.52
C SER A 60 5.49 8.34 -10.99
N GLY A 61 4.54 8.99 -11.67
CA GLY A 61 4.32 8.77 -13.11
C GLY A 61 5.53 9.17 -13.96
N LEU A 62 6.20 10.28 -13.62
CA LEU A 62 7.46 10.67 -14.24
C LEU A 62 8.57 9.65 -13.93
N ALA A 63 8.71 9.21 -12.68
CA ALA A 63 9.72 8.23 -12.29
C ALA A 63 9.56 6.90 -13.04
N ALA A 64 8.32 6.41 -13.18
CA ALA A 64 7.99 5.22 -13.95
C ALA A 64 8.39 5.37 -15.43
N ALA A 65 8.10 6.54 -16.02
CA ALA A 65 8.46 6.82 -17.40
C ALA A 65 9.99 6.94 -17.61
N ILE A 66 10.70 7.57 -16.68
CA ILE A 66 12.17 7.65 -16.72
C ILE A 66 12.78 6.24 -16.60
N ALA A 67 12.28 5.41 -15.67
CA ALA A 67 12.76 4.04 -15.50
C ALA A 67 12.60 3.19 -16.77
N LYS A 68 11.52 3.44 -17.54
CA LYS A 68 11.23 2.78 -18.82
C LYS A 68 11.91 3.42 -20.03
N GLY A 69 12.57 4.58 -19.88
CA GLY A 69 13.14 5.34 -20.99
C GLY A 69 12.10 5.99 -21.90
N GLU A 70 10.88 6.19 -21.39
CA GLU A 70 9.74 6.79 -22.11
C GLU A 70 9.56 8.28 -21.76
N ALA A 71 10.31 8.79 -20.77
CA ALA A 71 10.32 10.21 -20.43
C ALA A 71 11.02 11.03 -21.53
N PRO A 72 10.47 12.22 -21.87
CA PRO A 72 11.02 13.12 -22.88
C PRO A 72 12.34 13.79 -22.48
#